data_AF-A0A2A4UGU3-F1
#
_entry.id   AF-A0A2A4UGU3-F1
#
_cell.length_a   1.000
_cell.length_b   1.000
_cell.length_c   1.000
_cell.angle_alpha   90.00
_cell.angle_beta   90.00
_cell.angle_gamma   90.00
#
_symmetry.space_group_name_H-M   'P 1'
#
loop_
_entity.id
_entity.type
_entity.pdbx_description
1 polymer ?
#
loop_
_entity_poly.entity_id
_entity_poly.type
_entity_poly.pdbx_seq_one_letter_code
_entity_poly.pdbx_strand_id
1 'polypeptide(L)'
;MNKIQTIGALADKWRAKILRAAVLAGLIYTGFFIYFTASSITPNTDNKTFNITSLVERIAGVKDYEMLTSTFRDYASEEEIATLEEKNRQHLQVFLEDGWTVVESEPHDPALMALDPALLAERETELRQQLETTRVSEESIQNAADIALNAQEHRTRMAAIESIGHRRYSEGGEYLMTIFETSSDASERSKALGFVYLDSLNSTEADWAIGQLYNTQVTTDLSKQIANKLLLAGMVENNGDRSFIPSLMERIPEQSQLAIEELLAYTRDRNLID
;
A
#
# COMPACT_ATOMS: atom_id res chain seq x y z
N MET A 1 -13.11 34.20 -35.22
CA MET A 1 -12.97 32.75 -35.44
C MET A 1 -11.66 32.51 -36.18
N ASN A 2 -10.67 31.71 -35.75
CA ASN A 2 -10.51 30.92 -34.54
C ASN A 2 -9.02 30.66 -34.26
N LYS A 3 -8.33 31.57 -33.56
CA LYS A 3 -7.03 31.28 -32.91
C LYS A 3 -7.21 30.44 -31.63
N ILE A 4 -8.41 30.48 -31.03
CA ILE A 4 -8.76 29.72 -29.81
C ILE A 4 -8.94 28.22 -30.13
N GLN A 5 -9.48 27.85 -31.29
CA GLN A 5 -9.57 26.42 -31.67
C GLN A 5 -8.21 25.79 -31.96
N THR A 6 -7.21 26.57 -32.39
CA THR A 6 -5.87 26.06 -32.69
C THR A 6 -5.09 25.73 -31.42
N ILE A 7 -5.32 26.47 -30.33
CA ILE A 7 -4.68 26.22 -29.03
C ILE A 7 -5.28 24.97 -28.35
N GLY A 8 -6.59 24.76 -28.44
CA GLY A 8 -7.25 23.54 -27.95
C GLY A 8 -6.70 22.27 -28.60
N ALA A 9 -6.63 22.24 -29.94
CA ALA A 9 -6.10 21.10 -30.68
C ALA A 9 -4.60 20.83 -30.40
N LEU A 10 -3.82 21.85 -30.06
CA LEU A 10 -2.41 21.69 -29.69
C LEU A 10 -2.26 21.12 -28.27
N ALA A 11 -3.12 21.56 -27.33
CA ALA A 11 -3.16 21.07 -25.97
C ALA A 11 -3.60 19.59 -25.91
N ASP A 12 -4.57 19.19 -26.73
CA ASP A 12 -5.02 17.80 -26.83
C ASP A 12 -3.94 16.88 -27.42
N LYS A 13 -3.20 17.35 -28.43
CA LYS A 13 -2.03 16.62 -28.96
C LYS A 13 -0.92 16.48 -27.93
N TRP A 14 -0.68 17.51 -27.12
CA TRP A 14 0.32 17.46 -26.05
C TRP A 14 -0.08 16.53 -24.91
N ARG A 15 -1.36 16.55 -24.50
CA ARG A 15 -1.92 15.63 -23.51
C ARG A 15 -1.84 14.19 -23.97
N ALA A 16 -2.22 13.89 -25.22
CA ALA A 16 -2.09 12.56 -25.80
C ALA A 16 -0.63 12.08 -25.84
N LYS A 17 0.32 12.98 -26.13
CA LYS A 17 1.76 12.64 -26.15
C LYS A 17 2.34 12.36 -24.76
N ILE A 18 1.92 13.12 -23.74
CA ILE A 18 2.29 12.88 -22.34
C ILE A 18 1.68 11.57 -21.84
N LEU A 19 0.40 11.32 -22.14
CA LEU A 19 -0.30 10.09 -21.75
C LEU A 19 0.37 8.86 -22.38
N ARG A 20 0.70 8.93 -23.68
CA ARG A 20 1.46 7.88 -24.37
C ARG A 20 2.83 7.63 -23.74
N ALA A 21 3.58 8.69 -23.43
CA ALA A 21 4.89 8.55 -22.79
C ALA A 21 4.79 7.94 -21.38
N ALA A 22 3.76 8.30 -20.61
CA ALA A 22 3.51 7.75 -19.28
C ALA A 22 3.11 6.26 -19.34
N VAL A 23 2.28 5.85 -20.29
CA VAL A 23 1.90 4.44 -20.48
C VAL A 23 3.08 3.62 -21.02
N LEU A 24 3.87 4.15 -21.95
CA LEU A 24 5.07 3.46 -22.46
C LEU A 24 6.12 3.28 -21.34
N ALA A 25 6.32 4.30 -20.51
CA ALA A 25 7.18 4.22 -19.34
C ALA A 25 6.65 3.21 -18.31
N GLY A 26 5.33 3.19 -18.11
CA GLY A 26 4.63 2.18 -17.31
C GLY A 26 4.93 0.77 -17.81
N LEU A 27 4.74 0.48 -19.10
CA LEU A 27 4.95 -0.84 -19.68
C LEU A 27 6.42 -1.29 -19.73
N ILE A 28 7.36 -0.36 -19.97
CA ILE A 28 8.79 -0.64 -19.86
C ILE A 28 9.14 -0.96 -18.40
N TYR A 29 8.55 -0.24 -17.45
CA TYR A 29 8.70 -0.52 -16.03
C TYR A 29 8.09 -1.88 -15.67
N THR A 30 6.91 -2.23 -16.19
CA THR A 30 6.28 -3.55 -16.00
C THR A 30 7.13 -4.69 -16.58
N GLY A 31 7.66 -4.53 -17.79
CA GLY A 31 8.53 -5.53 -18.42
C GLY A 31 9.87 -5.71 -17.71
N PHE A 32 10.47 -4.61 -17.25
CA PHE A 32 11.70 -4.64 -16.44
C PHE A 32 11.44 -5.24 -15.05
N PHE A 33 10.29 -4.94 -14.44
CA PHE A 33 9.88 -5.50 -13.16
C PHE A 33 9.59 -7.00 -13.27
N ILE A 34 8.90 -7.46 -14.32
CA ILE A 34 8.69 -8.88 -14.65
C ILE A 34 10.04 -9.62 -14.72
N TYR A 35 11.01 -9.08 -15.46
CA TYR A 35 12.37 -9.63 -15.56
C TYR A 35 13.09 -9.70 -14.20
N PHE A 36 12.95 -8.65 -13.38
CA PHE A 36 13.57 -8.58 -12.05
C PHE A 36 12.90 -9.51 -11.03
N THR A 37 11.57 -9.66 -11.05
CA THR A 37 10.85 -10.63 -10.21
C THR A 37 11.10 -12.07 -10.63
N ALA A 38 11.15 -12.37 -11.93
CA ALA A 38 11.45 -13.72 -12.42
C ALA A 38 12.88 -14.18 -12.05
N SER A 39 13.84 -13.26 -12.00
CA SER A 39 15.24 -13.53 -11.61
C SER A 39 15.47 -13.57 -10.09
N SER A 40 14.52 -13.09 -9.29
CA SER A 40 14.59 -13.11 -7.81
C SER A 40 13.73 -14.20 -7.16
N ILE A 41 12.86 -14.86 -7.92
CA ILE A 41 12.22 -16.12 -7.51
C ILE A 41 13.33 -17.19 -7.47
N THR A 42 13.65 -17.69 -6.28
CA THR A 42 14.54 -18.84 -6.13
C THR A 42 13.89 -20.01 -6.87
N PRO A 43 14.50 -20.54 -7.95
CA PRO A 43 13.92 -21.64 -8.67
C PRO A 43 13.78 -22.81 -7.70
N ASN A 44 12.57 -23.38 -7.61
CA ASN A 44 12.41 -24.71 -7.05
C ASN A 44 13.34 -25.62 -7.85
N THR A 45 14.34 -26.21 -7.18
CA THR A 45 15.56 -26.76 -7.81
C THR A 45 15.31 -27.87 -8.82
N ASP A 46 14.07 -28.35 -8.90
CA ASP A 46 13.73 -29.52 -9.68
C ASP A 46 12.92 -29.20 -10.96
N ASN A 47 12.36 -27.99 -11.15
CA ASN A 47 11.63 -27.64 -12.38
C ASN A 47 11.53 -26.11 -12.62
N LYS A 48 12.16 -25.61 -13.69
CA LYS A 48 12.02 -24.23 -14.19
C LYS A 48 10.63 -24.02 -14.83
N THR A 49 9.66 -23.64 -14.03
CA THR A 49 8.28 -23.34 -14.49
C THR A 49 7.91 -21.93 -14.10
N PHE A 50 7.19 -21.24 -14.99
CA PHE A 50 6.68 -19.89 -14.73
C PHE A 50 5.26 -19.77 -15.31
N ASN A 51 4.38 -19.16 -14.52
CA ASN A 51 2.99 -18.91 -14.87
C ASN A 51 2.82 -17.44 -15.28
N ILE A 52 2.66 -17.21 -16.59
CA ILE A 52 2.50 -15.88 -17.21
C ILE A 52 1.28 -15.16 -16.66
N THR A 53 0.15 -15.87 -16.52
CA THR A 53 -1.14 -15.32 -16.08
C THR A 53 -1.04 -14.77 -14.66
N SER A 54 -0.49 -15.55 -13.73
CA SER A 54 -0.32 -15.14 -12.32
C SER A 54 0.65 -13.96 -12.13
N LEU A 55 1.69 -13.86 -12.98
CA LEU A 55 2.69 -12.79 -12.87
C LEU A 55 2.11 -11.45 -13.36
N VAL A 56 1.35 -11.48 -14.45
CA VAL A 56 0.70 -10.30 -15.02
C VAL A 56 -0.41 -9.79 -14.10
N GLU A 57 -1.23 -10.70 -13.55
CA GLU A 57 -2.32 -10.34 -12.62
C GLU A 57 -1.79 -9.79 -11.28
N ARG A 58 -0.68 -10.33 -10.76
CA ARG A 58 -0.02 -9.83 -9.54
C ARG A 58 0.58 -8.43 -9.68
N ILE A 59 1.03 -8.08 -10.88
CA ILE A 59 1.69 -6.78 -11.12
C ILE A 59 0.66 -5.70 -11.45
N ALA A 60 -0.42 -6.06 -12.14
CA ALA A 60 -1.39 -5.08 -12.62
C ALA A 60 -2.63 -4.94 -11.74
N GLY A 61 -3.11 -5.98 -11.03
CA GLY A 61 -4.50 -5.97 -10.55
C GLY A 61 -5.46 -6.15 -11.74
N VAL A 62 -6.38 -7.11 -11.68
CA VAL A 62 -7.08 -7.64 -12.87
C VAL A 62 -7.86 -6.57 -13.66
N LYS A 63 -8.50 -5.61 -12.98
CA LYS A 63 -9.20 -4.50 -13.64
C LYS A 63 -8.26 -3.47 -14.26
N ASP A 64 -7.16 -3.17 -13.59
CA ASP A 64 -6.15 -2.25 -14.08
C ASP A 64 -5.45 -2.83 -15.31
N TYR A 65 -5.31 -4.16 -15.44
CA TYR A 65 -4.80 -4.78 -16.67
C TYR A 65 -5.77 -4.61 -17.86
N GLU A 66 -7.06 -4.89 -17.68
CA GLU A 66 -8.06 -4.70 -18.76
C GLU A 66 -8.26 -3.22 -19.12
N MET A 67 -8.21 -2.32 -18.12
CA MET A 67 -8.27 -0.88 -18.33
C MET A 67 -6.99 -0.35 -18.96
N LEU A 68 -5.80 -0.79 -18.54
CA LEU A 68 -4.53 -0.41 -19.15
C LEU A 68 -4.41 -0.96 -20.56
N THR A 69 -4.87 -2.19 -20.82
CA THR A 69 -4.82 -2.78 -22.18
C THR A 69 -5.88 -2.19 -23.11
N SER A 70 -7.08 -1.85 -22.63
CA SER A 70 -8.10 -1.16 -23.45
C SER A 70 -7.71 0.30 -23.71
N THR A 71 -7.30 1.05 -22.68
CA THR A 71 -6.80 2.42 -22.83
C THR A 71 -5.53 2.46 -23.69
N PHE A 72 -4.60 1.52 -23.51
CA PHE A 72 -3.44 1.40 -24.39
C PHE A 72 -3.85 1.05 -25.83
N ARG A 73 -4.77 0.11 -26.04
CA ARG A 73 -5.25 -0.24 -27.38
C ARG A 73 -5.98 0.92 -28.08
N ASP A 74 -6.63 1.78 -27.31
CA ASP A 74 -7.33 2.97 -27.81
C ASP A 74 -6.38 4.14 -28.12
N TYR A 75 -5.20 4.20 -27.49
CA TYR A 75 -4.25 5.30 -27.64
C TYR A 75 -2.93 4.95 -28.36
N ALA A 76 -2.54 3.69 -28.38
CA ALA A 76 -1.35 3.20 -29.06
C ALA A 76 -1.63 3.03 -30.55
N SER A 77 -0.64 3.35 -31.39
CA SER A 77 -0.74 2.96 -32.79
C SER A 77 -0.63 1.43 -32.93
N GLU A 78 -1.18 0.89 -34.01
CA GLU A 78 -0.99 -0.53 -34.37
C GLU A 78 0.51 -0.91 -34.43
N GLU A 79 1.37 0.05 -34.81
CA GLU A 79 2.83 -0.11 -34.83
C GLU A 79 3.44 -0.22 -33.42
N GLU A 80 2.94 0.54 -32.45
CA GLU A 80 3.38 0.46 -31.04
C GLU A 80 2.95 -0.86 -30.41
N ILE A 81 1.73 -1.32 -30.70
CA ILE A 81 1.21 -2.62 -30.25
C ILE A 81 2.06 -3.76 -30.85
N ALA A 82 2.28 -3.75 -32.17
CA ALA A 82 3.09 -4.75 -32.84
C ALA A 82 4.53 -4.80 -32.31
N THR A 83 5.11 -3.64 -31.98
CA THR A 83 6.46 -3.55 -31.38
C THR A 83 6.50 -4.17 -29.98
N LEU A 84 5.46 -3.95 -29.17
CA LEU A 84 5.35 -4.53 -27.82
C LEU A 84 5.12 -6.04 -27.86
N GLU A 85 4.24 -6.52 -28.74
CA GLU A 85 4.02 -7.94 -28.96
C GLU A 85 5.31 -8.63 -29.42
N GLU A 86 6.09 -7.99 -30.29
CA GLU A 86 7.37 -8.52 -30.75
C GLU A 86 8.40 -8.58 -29.62
N LYS A 87 8.52 -7.53 -28.79
CA LYS A 87 9.40 -7.55 -27.61
C LYS A 87 9.00 -8.63 -26.60
N ASN A 88 7.69 -8.80 -26.36
CA ASN A 88 7.18 -9.83 -25.46
C ASN A 88 7.47 -11.24 -26.00
N ARG A 89 7.35 -11.46 -27.32
CA ARG A 89 7.78 -12.71 -27.96
C ARG A 89 9.27 -12.96 -27.77
N GLN A 90 10.11 -11.95 -27.98
CA GLN A 90 11.57 -12.06 -27.79
C GLN A 90 11.92 -12.39 -26.34
N HIS A 91 11.29 -11.73 -25.36
CA HIS A 91 11.49 -12.05 -23.95
C HIS A 91 11.04 -13.47 -23.62
N LEU A 92 9.86 -13.89 -24.07
CA LEU A 92 9.37 -15.26 -23.88
C LEU A 92 10.34 -16.27 -24.45
N GLN A 93 10.89 -16.02 -25.64
CA GLN A 93 11.86 -16.90 -26.28
C GLN A 93 13.14 -17.08 -25.45
N VAL A 94 13.65 -16.01 -24.82
CA VAL A 94 14.79 -16.11 -23.89
C VAL A 94 14.49 -17.06 -22.73
N PHE A 95 13.30 -16.98 -22.13
CA PHE A 95 12.91 -17.90 -21.06
C PHE A 95 12.77 -19.35 -21.57
N LEU A 96 12.17 -19.55 -22.74
CA LEU A 96 12.04 -20.88 -23.33
C LEU A 96 13.42 -21.51 -23.65
N GLU A 97 14.36 -20.72 -24.17
CA GLU A 97 15.75 -21.15 -24.45
C GLU A 97 16.53 -21.47 -23.17
N ASP A 98 16.24 -20.78 -22.06
CA ASP A 98 16.78 -21.08 -20.72
C ASP A 98 16.17 -22.33 -20.06
N GLY A 99 15.26 -23.02 -20.77
CA GLY A 99 14.61 -24.26 -20.34
C GLY A 99 13.39 -24.05 -19.45
N TRP A 100 12.78 -22.86 -19.47
CA TRP A 100 11.50 -22.62 -18.79
C TRP A 100 10.34 -23.16 -19.63
N THR A 101 9.32 -23.70 -18.96
CA THR A 101 8.06 -24.08 -19.61
C THR A 101 6.92 -23.19 -19.15
N VAL A 102 6.08 -22.78 -20.11
CA VAL A 102 4.83 -22.08 -19.83
C VAL A 102 3.82 -23.09 -19.31
N VAL A 103 3.27 -22.83 -18.13
CA VAL A 103 2.20 -23.64 -17.55
C VAL A 103 0.92 -22.84 -17.61
N GLU A 104 -0.11 -23.37 -18.27
CA GLU A 104 -1.48 -22.87 -18.13
C GLU A 104 -1.97 -23.19 -16.72
N SER A 105 -2.28 -22.16 -15.94
CA SER A 105 -3.03 -22.33 -14.70
C SER A 105 -4.49 -21.96 -14.90
N GLU A 106 -5.33 -22.45 -14.00
CA GLU A 106 -6.67 -21.90 -13.86
C GLU A 106 -6.58 -20.38 -13.56
N PRO A 107 -7.56 -19.59 -14.05
CA PRO A 107 -7.67 -18.19 -13.69
C PRO A 107 -7.78 -18.04 -12.18
N HIS A 108 -7.19 -16.99 -11.62
CA HIS A 108 -7.35 -16.70 -10.21
C HIS A 108 -8.82 -16.39 -9.88
N ASP A 109 -9.27 -16.84 -8.71
CA ASP A 109 -10.64 -16.61 -8.27
C ASP A 109 -10.90 -15.11 -8.05
N PRO A 110 -11.85 -14.49 -8.79
CA PRO A 110 -12.08 -13.05 -8.73
C PRO A 110 -12.54 -12.58 -7.35
N ALA A 111 -13.29 -13.39 -6.60
CA ALA A 111 -13.74 -13.02 -5.25
C ALA A 111 -12.56 -12.99 -4.27
N LEU A 112 -11.64 -13.95 -4.41
CA LEU A 112 -10.41 -13.97 -3.61
C LEU A 112 -9.51 -12.78 -3.95
N MET A 113 -9.37 -12.45 -5.23
CA MET A 113 -8.59 -11.29 -5.67
C MET A 113 -9.16 -9.96 -5.20
N ALA A 114 -10.50 -9.85 -5.17
CA ALA A 114 -11.21 -8.69 -4.64
C ALA A 114 -11.25 -8.64 -3.09
N LEU A 115 -10.68 -9.65 -2.42
CA LEU A 115 -10.70 -9.82 -0.97
C LEU A 115 -12.13 -9.85 -0.39
N ASP A 116 -13.07 -10.53 -1.05
CA ASP A 116 -14.48 -10.55 -0.64
C ASP A 116 -14.65 -11.08 0.81
N PRO A 117 -15.15 -10.27 1.77
CA PRO A 117 -15.36 -10.72 3.15
C PRO A 117 -16.35 -11.88 3.30
N ALA A 118 -17.20 -12.13 2.31
CA ALA A 118 -18.10 -13.29 2.31
C ALA A 118 -17.33 -14.62 2.33
N LEU A 119 -16.07 -14.63 1.89
CA LEU A 119 -15.22 -15.81 1.89
C LEU A 119 -14.67 -16.18 3.28
N LEU A 120 -14.84 -15.33 4.30
CA LEU A 120 -14.36 -15.61 5.66
C LEU A 120 -14.93 -16.91 6.26
N ALA A 121 -16.16 -17.28 5.90
CA ALA A 121 -16.81 -18.46 6.48
C ALA A 121 -16.17 -19.79 6.04
N GLU A 122 -15.64 -19.86 4.81
CA GLU A 122 -15.24 -21.13 4.19
C GLU A 122 -13.78 -21.11 3.69
N ARG A 123 -13.22 -19.94 3.40
CA ARG A 123 -11.94 -19.76 2.70
C ARG A 123 -11.03 -18.72 3.35
N GLU A 124 -11.15 -18.54 4.67
CA GLU A 124 -10.37 -17.56 5.43
C GLU A 124 -8.83 -17.75 5.24
N THR A 125 -8.36 -18.99 5.21
CA THR A 125 -6.93 -19.28 4.99
C THR A 125 -6.42 -18.78 3.64
N GLU A 126 -7.23 -18.90 2.59
CA GLU A 126 -6.87 -18.41 1.25
C GLU A 126 -6.86 -16.88 1.22
N LEU A 127 -7.86 -16.23 1.85
CA LEU A 127 -7.88 -14.77 2.01
C LEU A 127 -6.64 -14.27 2.73
N ARG A 128 -6.25 -14.93 3.83
CA ARG A 128 -5.03 -14.60 4.56
C ARG A 128 -3.80 -14.72 3.68
N GLN A 129 -3.65 -15.81 2.91
CA GLN A 129 -2.53 -15.97 1.99
C GLN A 129 -2.51 -14.87 0.91
N GLN A 130 -3.68 -14.47 0.41
CA GLN A 130 -3.78 -13.36 -0.54
C GLN A 130 -3.33 -12.04 0.09
N LEU A 131 -3.79 -11.72 1.31
CA LEU A 131 -3.39 -10.53 2.06
C LEU A 131 -1.88 -10.50 2.34
N GLU A 132 -1.29 -11.63 2.70
CA GLU A 132 0.14 -11.77 3.00
C GLU A 132 1.03 -11.64 1.75
N THR A 133 0.54 -12.05 0.58
CA THR A 133 1.36 -12.15 -0.63
C THR A 133 1.06 -11.10 -1.69
N THR A 134 0.00 -10.31 -1.52
CA THR A 134 -0.42 -9.28 -2.46
C THR A 134 -0.58 -7.94 -1.77
N ARG A 135 -0.49 -6.86 -2.55
CA ARG A 135 -0.76 -5.53 -2.05
C ARG A 135 -2.22 -5.20 -2.30
N VAL A 136 -2.95 -4.85 -1.25
CA VAL A 136 -4.32 -4.33 -1.33
C VAL A 136 -4.35 -3.14 -2.29
N SER A 137 -5.33 -3.15 -3.20
CA SER A 137 -5.68 -2.04 -4.07
C SER A 137 -6.58 -1.04 -3.34
N GLU A 138 -6.71 0.17 -3.88
CA GLU A 138 -7.63 1.18 -3.34
C GLU A 138 -9.08 0.68 -3.35
N GLU A 139 -9.51 0.03 -4.44
CA GLU A 139 -10.87 -0.54 -4.55
C GLU A 139 -11.17 -1.63 -3.51
N SER A 140 -10.15 -2.31 -2.98
CA SER A 140 -10.31 -3.43 -2.03
C SER A 140 -9.93 -3.06 -0.60
N ILE A 141 -9.59 -1.80 -0.31
CA ILE A 141 -9.16 -1.39 1.03
C ILE A 141 -10.29 -1.54 2.07
N GLN A 142 -11.53 -1.24 1.68
CA GLN A 142 -12.69 -1.44 2.52
C GLN A 142 -12.90 -2.92 2.84
N ASN A 143 -12.78 -3.79 1.84
CA ASN A 143 -12.89 -5.23 2.03
C ASN A 143 -11.80 -5.76 2.98
N ALA A 144 -10.56 -5.26 2.87
CA ALA A 144 -9.50 -5.59 3.82
C ALA A 144 -9.84 -5.11 5.25
N ALA A 145 -10.45 -3.93 5.40
CA ALA A 145 -10.90 -3.44 6.71
C ALA A 145 -12.01 -4.32 7.29
N ASP A 146 -12.98 -4.73 6.48
CA ASP A 146 -14.04 -5.65 6.89
C ASP A 146 -13.47 -7.01 7.32
N ILE A 147 -12.44 -7.52 6.61
CA ILE A 147 -11.72 -8.72 7.02
C ILE A 147 -10.99 -8.51 8.35
N ALA A 148 -10.29 -7.37 8.52
CA ALA A 148 -9.59 -7.05 9.76
C ALA A 148 -10.52 -7.01 10.98
N LEU A 149 -11.78 -6.60 10.79
CA LEU A 149 -12.78 -6.51 11.86
C LEU A 149 -13.51 -7.84 12.13
N ASN A 150 -13.74 -8.65 11.10
CA ASN A 150 -14.68 -9.77 11.19
C ASN A 150 -14.04 -11.17 11.07
N ALA A 151 -12.77 -11.29 10.66
CA ALA A 151 -12.13 -12.59 10.51
C ALA A 151 -12.01 -13.32 11.85
N GLN A 152 -12.17 -14.66 11.82
CA GLN A 152 -12.19 -15.46 13.04
C GLN A 152 -10.76 -15.67 13.56
N GLU A 153 -9.82 -15.93 12.66
CA GLU A 153 -8.43 -16.11 13.02
C GLU A 153 -7.73 -14.77 13.24
N HIS A 154 -7.07 -14.64 14.39
CA HIS A 154 -6.24 -13.49 14.70
C HIS A 154 -5.16 -13.23 13.63
N ARG A 155 -4.59 -14.28 13.03
CA ARG A 155 -3.58 -14.12 11.95
C ARG A 155 -4.15 -13.46 10.71
N THR A 156 -5.40 -13.76 10.35
CA THR A 156 -6.08 -13.13 9.21
C THR A 156 -6.35 -11.66 9.49
N ARG A 157 -6.83 -11.34 10.71
CA ARG A 157 -7.02 -9.94 11.12
C ARG A 157 -5.71 -9.15 11.07
N MET A 158 -4.63 -9.72 11.60
CA MET A 158 -3.30 -9.08 11.55
C MET A 158 -2.77 -8.89 10.13
N ALA A 159 -2.93 -9.90 9.26
CA ALA A 159 -2.55 -9.79 7.85
C ALA A 159 -3.33 -8.66 7.16
N ALA A 160 -4.64 -8.55 7.42
CA ALA A 160 -5.46 -7.48 6.86
C ALA A 160 -5.03 -6.09 7.35
N ILE A 161 -4.76 -5.92 8.66
CA ILE A 161 -4.22 -4.68 9.23
C ILE A 161 -2.90 -4.29 8.54
N GLU A 162 -2.00 -5.26 8.35
CA GLU A 162 -0.73 -5.05 7.66
C GLU A 162 -0.92 -4.64 6.21
N SER A 163 -1.82 -5.31 5.47
CA SER A 163 -2.06 -5.00 4.07
C SER A 163 -2.66 -3.61 3.88
N ILE A 164 -3.54 -3.15 4.79
CA ILE A 164 -4.04 -1.76 4.82
C ILE A 164 -2.87 -0.80 5.08
N GLY A 165 -2.10 -1.05 6.14
CA GLY A 165 -1.06 -0.16 6.63
C GLY A 165 0.17 0.02 5.73
N HIS A 166 0.46 -0.97 4.87
CA HIS A 166 1.52 -0.85 3.86
C HIS A 166 1.18 0.14 2.73
N ARG A 167 -0.04 0.66 2.70
CA ARG A 167 -0.46 1.67 1.73
C ARG A 167 -0.72 3.00 2.45
N ARG A 168 -0.21 4.09 1.86
CA ARG A 168 -0.45 5.46 2.34
C ARG A 168 -1.70 6.04 1.68
N TYR A 169 -2.80 5.32 1.73
CA TYR A 169 -4.10 5.85 1.29
C TYR A 169 -4.72 6.66 2.44
N SER A 170 -5.29 7.83 2.15
CA SER A 170 -5.98 8.64 3.16
C SER A 170 -7.10 7.84 3.83
N GLU A 171 -7.86 7.08 3.04
CA GLU A 171 -8.95 6.21 3.53
C GLU A 171 -8.42 5.07 4.44
N GLY A 172 -7.19 4.61 4.20
CA GLY A 172 -6.56 3.59 5.04
C GLY A 172 -6.36 4.03 6.48
N GLY A 173 -6.09 5.32 6.70
CA GLY A 173 -5.98 5.91 8.03
C GLY A 173 -7.26 5.77 8.84
N GLU A 174 -8.41 6.08 8.24
CA GLU A 174 -9.72 5.99 8.90
C GLU A 174 -10.07 4.54 9.30
N TYR A 175 -9.77 3.57 8.43
CA TYR A 175 -9.97 2.16 8.76
C TYR A 175 -9.05 1.68 9.88
N LEU A 176 -7.77 2.09 9.88
CA LEU A 176 -6.83 1.74 10.96
C LEU A 176 -7.25 2.36 12.31
N MET A 177 -7.74 3.60 12.29
CA MET A 177 -8.31 4.25 13.48
C MET A 177 -9.53 3.49 14.00
N THR A 178 -10.44 3.09 13.10
CA THR A 178 -11.62 2.30 13.45
C THR A 178 -11.23 0.95 14.05
N ILE A 179 -10.26 0.24 13.48
CA ILE A 179 -9.75 -1.04 14.00
C ILE A 179 -9.14 -0.84 15.40
N PHE A 180 -8.38 0.24 15.62
CA PHE A 180 -7.81 0.55 16.94
C PHE A 180 -8.88 0.77 18.02
N GLU A 181 -10.00 1.42 17.66
CA GLU A 181 -11.08 1.75 18.60
C GLU A 181 -11.99 0.56 18.90
N THR A 182 -12.18 -0.32 17.92
CA THR A 182 -13.15 -1.43 18.01
C THR A 182 -12.51 -2.74 18.46
N SER A 183 -11.22 -2.97 18.17
CA SER A 183 -10.55 -4.21 18.57
C SER A 183 -10.35 -4.25 20.09
N SER A 184 -10.70 -5.37 20.70
CA SER A 184 -10.37 -5.67 22.10
C SER A 184 -8.95 -6.24 22.26
N ASP A 185 -8.29 -6.61 21.17
CA ASP A 185 -6.97 -7.23 21.19
C ASP A 185 -5.86 -6.16 21.19
N ALA A 186 -5.01 -6.16 22.21
CA ALA A 186 -3.96 -5.16 22.36
C ALA A 186 -2.92 -5.18 21.23
N SER A 187 -2.65 -6.34 20.64
CA SER A 187 -1.67 -6.48 19.54
C SER A 187 -2.23 -5.94 18.23
N GLU A 188 -3.52 -6.17 17.95
CA GLU A 188 -4.22 -5.58 16.80
C GLU A 188 -4.26 -4.05 16.92
N ARG A 189 -4.63 -3.53 18.09
CA ARG A 189 -4.60 -2.08 18.37
C ARG A 189 -3.20 -1.51 18.18
N SER A 190 -2.18 -2.13 18.77
CA SER A 190 -0.79 -1.68 18.62
C SER A 190 -0.35 -1.67 17.16
N LYS A 191 -0.72 -2.70 16.39
CA LYS A 191 -0.37 -2.80 14.98
C LYS A 191 -1.07 -1.74 14.13
N ALA A 192 -2.38 -1.56 14.32
CA ALA A 192 -3.17 -0.56 13.62
C ALA A 192 -2.64 0.84 13.89
N LEU A 193 -2.42 1.20 15.17
CA LEU A 193 -1.78 2.45 15.56
C LEU A 193 -0.42 2.63 14.88
N GLY A 194 0.40 1.57 14.84
CA GLY A 194 1.69 1.53 14.17
C GLY A 194 1.65 2.03 12.72
N PHE A 195 0.55 1.74 12.01
CA PHE A 195 0.33 2.16 10.62
C PHE A 195 -0.42 3.48 10.45
N VAL A 196 -1.12 3.99 11.47
CA VAL A 196 -1.69 5.33 11.41
C VAL A 196 -0.57 6.35 11.21
N TYR A 197 -0.64 7.09 10.10
CA TYR A 197 0.35 8.09 9.73
C TYR A 197 -0.13 9.48 10.16
N LEU A 198 0.75 10.23 10.83
CA LEU A 198 0.46 11.56 11.35
C LEU A 198 1.28 12.57 10.56
N ASP A 199 0.68 13.20 9.56
CA ASP A 199 1.37 14.14 8.66
C ASP A 199 1.80 15.42 9.37
N SER A 200 0.99 15.89 10.32
CA SER A 200 1.21 17.11 11.08
C SER A 200 0.51 17.01 12.44
N LEU A 201 0.87 17.89 13.38
CA LEU A 201 0.19 17.99 14.69
C LEU A 201 -1.24 18.55 14.61
N ASN A 202 -1.65 19.03 13.44
CA ASN A 202 -2.96 19.62 13.18
C ASN A 202 -3.81 18.76 12.23
N SER A 203 -3.40 17.52 11.95
CA SER A 203 -4.18 16.60 11.14
C SER A 203 -5.29 15.93 11.95
N THR A 204 -6.32 15.42 11.26
CA THR A 204 -7.42 14.65 11.87
C THR A 204 -6.89 13.47 12.68
N GLU A 205 -5.88 12.77 12.16
CA GLU A 205 -5.26 11.62 12.80
C GLU A 205 -4.48 12.02 14.05
N ALA A 206 -3.85 13.21 14.06
CA ALA A 206 -3.15 13.71 15.24
C ALA A 206 -4.13 14.12 16.35
N ASP A 207 -5.23 14.78 15.98
CA ASP A 207 -6.31 15.09 16.93
C ASP A 207 -6.95 13.82 17.50
N TRP A 208 -7.20 12.82 16.65
CA TRP A 208 -7.63 11.49 17.09
C TRP A 208 -6.64 10.86 18.07
N ALA A 209 -5.35 10.85 17.73
CA ALA A 209 -4.30 10.26 18.56
C ALA A 209 -4.22 10.95 19.93
N ILE A 210 -4.32 12.28 19.97
CA ILE A 210 -4.40 13.05 21.23
C ILE A 210 -5.64 12.64 22.02
N GLY A 211 -6.80 12.52 21.37
CA GLY A 211 -8.03 12.04 22.00
C GLY A 211 -7.86 10.67 22.68
N GLN A 212 -7.14 9.74 22.03
CA GLN A 212 -6.87 8.42 22.60
C GLN A 212 -6.01 8.47 23.87
N LEU A 213 -5.16 9.49 24.07
CA LEU A 213 -4.39 9.63 25.32
C LEU A 213 -5.27 9.92 26.55
N TYR A 214 -6.49 10.44 26.35
CA TYR A 214 -7.47 10.66 27.40
C TYR A 214 -8.38 9.43 27.62
N ASN A 215 -8.30 8.42 26.76
CA ASN A 215 -9.12 7.22 26.86
C ASN A 215 -8.53 6.24 27.89
N THR A 216 -9.29 5.93 28.94
CA THR A 216 -8.87 5.02 30.02
C THR A 216 -8.65 3.58 29.59
N GLN A 217 -9.09 3.19 28.39
CA GLN A 217 -8.86 1.87 27.81
C GLN A 217 -7.53 1.76 27.06
N VAL A 218 -6.78 2.86 26.91
CA VAL A 218 -5.45 2.84 26.29
C VAL A 218 -4.43 2.46 27.36
N THR A 219 -3.68 1.39 27.08
CA THR A 219 -2.62 0.90 27.98
C THR A 219 -1.43 1.84 27.98
N THR A 220 -0.57 1.75 29.00
CA THR A 220 0.66 2.55 29.07
C THR A 220 1.54 2.40 27.82
N ASP A 221 1.66 1.19 27.28
CA ASP A 221 2.47 0.95 26.08
C ASP A 221 1.88 1.61 24.83
N LEU A 222 0.55 1.58 24.68
CA LEU A 222 -0.13 2.27 23.58
C LEU A 222 -0.02 3.79 23.74
N SER A 223 -0.16 4.32 24.95
CA SER A 223 0.06 5.75 25.22
C SER A 223 1.47 6.19 24.86
N LYS A 224 2.50 5.38 25.17
CA LYS A 224 3.89 5.62 24.77
C LYS A 224 4.05 5.62 23.23
N GLN A 225 3.41 4.68 22.54
CA GLN A 225 3.42 4.63 21.07
C GLN A 225 2.76 5.87 20.45
N ILE A 226 1.61 6.30 20.98
CA ILE A 226 0.91 7.52 20.53
C ILE A 226 1.78 8.75 20.76
N ALA A 227 2.32 8.91 21.97
CA ALA A 227 3.18 10.03 22.34
C ALA A 227 4.41 10.14 21.42
N ASN A 228 5.04 8.99 21.13
CA ASN A 228 6.17 8.93 20.19
C ASN A 228 5.76 9.36 18.77
N LYS A 229 4.60 8.91 18.28
CA LYS A 229 4.09 9.29 16.96
C LYS A 229 3.80 10.79 16.86
N LEU A 230 3.18 11.38 17.89
CA LEU A 230 2.93 12.81 17.95
C LEU A 230 4.24 13.60 17.96
N LEU A 231 5.23 13.16 18.74
CA LEU A 231 6.55 13.79 18.76
C LEU A 231 7.22 13.74 17.37
N LEU A 232 7.18 12.59 16.69
CA LEU A 232 7.73 12.44 15.34
C LEU A 232 7.00 13.30 14.32
N ALA A 233 5.67 13.38 14.37
CA ALA A 233 4.87 14.24 13.49
C ALA A 233 5.28 15.71 13.64
N GLY A 234 5.37 16.19 14.89
CA GLY A 234 5.83 17.55 15.18
C GLY A 234 7.25 17.81 14.69
N MET A 235 8.16 16.85 14.86
CA MET A 235 9.53 16.97 14.33
C MET A 235 9.55 17.04 12.80
N VAL A 236 8.74 16.24 12.10
CA VAL A 236 8.66 16.27 10.63
C VAL A 236 8.10 17.62 10.16
N GLU A 237 6.98 18.06 10.73
CA GLU A 237 6.33 19.34 10.40
C GLU A 237 7.26 20.54 10.62
N ASN A 238 8.08 20.51 11.67
CA ASN A 238 8.96 21.60 12.06
C ASN A 238 10.43 21.42 11.60
N ASN A 239 10.70 20.52 10.65
CA ASN A 239 12.05 20.24 10.12
C ASN A 239 13.10 19.95 11.22
N GLY A 240 12.70 19.24 12.26
CA GLY A 240 13.53 18.88 13.41
C GLY A 240 13.58 19.94 14.53
N ASP A 241 13.02 21.14 14.32
CA ASP A 241 12.87 22.13 15.39
C ASP A 241 11.94 21.58 16.48
N ARG A 242 12.35 21.77 17.73
CA ARG A 242 11.69 21.27 18.94
C ARG A 242 10.87 22.36 19.65
N SER A 243 10.77 23.56 19.06
CA SER A 243 9.98 24.67 19.59
C SER A 243 8.49 24.34 19.75
N PHE A 244 7.97 23.32 19.06
CA PHE A 244 6.59 22.84 19.19
C PHE A 244 6.31 22.05 20.48
N ILE A 245 7.35 21.51 21.14
CA ILE A 245 7.18 20.56 22.26
C ILE A 245 6.32 21.15 23.40
N PRO A 246 6.55 22.39 23.88
CA PRO A 246 5.69 22.98 24.91
C PRO A 246 4.20 22.97 24.52
N SER A 247 3.88 23.38 23.28
CA SER A 247 2.50 23.38 22.77
C SER A 247 1.91 21.98 22.67
N LEU A 248 2.72 20.96 22.35
CA LEU A 248 2.28 19.56 22.37
C LEU A 248 1.99 19.08 23.80
N MET A 249 2.87 19.39 24.76
CA MET A 249 2.70 19.02 26.16
C MET A 249 1.41 19.60 26.76
N GLU A 250 1.06 20.84 26.40
CA GLU A 250 -0.18 21.49 26.82
C GLU A 250 -1.46 20.80 26.30
N ARG A 251 -1.37 20.03 25.20
CA ARG A 251 -2.52 19.34 24.58
C ARG A 251 -2.76 17.93 25.13
N ILE A 252 -1.77 17.33 25.79
CA ILE A 252 -1.82 15.92 26.22
C ILE A 252 -1.87 15.81 27.75
N PRO A 253 -2.43 14.72 28.30
CA PRO A 253 -2.52 14.55 29.76
C PRO A 253 -1.14 14.34 30.39
N GLU A 254 -0.98 14.77 31.65
CA GLU A 254 0.28 14.75 32.41
C GLU A 254 0.99 13.37 32.38
N GLN A 255 0.22 12.30 32.53
CA GLN A 255 0.74 10.92 32.45
C GLN A 255 1.45 10.61 31.12
N SER A 256 1.01 11.21 30.02
CA SER A 256 1.59 11.05 28.68
C SER A 256 2.73 12.04 28.43
N GLN A 257 2.77 13.18 29.14
CA GLN A 257 3.90 14.10 29.11
C GLN A 257 5.17 13.41 29.59
N LEU A 258 5.09 12.63 30.67
CA LEU A 258 6.20 11.82 31.19
C LEU A 258 6.80 10.88 30.12
N ALA A 259 5.96 10.27 29.29
CA ALA A 259 6.42 9.41 28.20
C ALA A 259 7.23 10.19 27.14
N ILE A 260 6.80 11.42 26.82
CA ILE A 260 7.56 12.29 25.91
C ILE A 260 8.88 12.73 26.55
N GLU A 261 8.88 13.10 27.83
CA GLU A 261 10.09 13.47 28.57
C GLU A 261 11.12 12.33 28.60
N GLU A 262 10.67 11.10 28.86
CA GLU A 262 11.52 9.89 28.81
C GLU A 262 12.16 9.71 27.42
N LEU A 263 11.38 9.89 26.34
CA LEU A 263 11.88 9.79 24.97
C LEU A 263 12.89 10.90 24.63
N LEU A 264 12.64 12.14 25.09
CA LEU A 264 13.54 13.27 24.89
C LEU A 264 14.86 13.10 25.66
N ALA A 265 14.81 12.55 26.89
CA ALA A 265 16.00 12.22 27.66
C ALA A 265 16.82 11.13 26.95
N TYR A 266 16.17 10.06 26.50
CA TYR A 266 16.82 8.96 25.80
C TYR A 266 17.52 9.39 24.50
N THR A 267 16.88 10.27 23.72
CA THR A 267 17.47 10.78 22.46
C THR A 267 18.64 11.72 22.70
N ARG A 268 18.61 12.52 23.77
CA ARG A 268 19.72 13.38 24.19
C ARG A 268 20.94 12.57 24.61
N ASP A 269 20.75 11.55 25.44
CA ASP A 269 21.85 10.76 26.01
C ASP A 269 22.65 9.97 24.96
N ARG A 270 22.07 9.71 23.78
CA ARG A 270 22.71 8.92 22.72
C ARG A 270 23.37 9.75 21.62
N ASN A 271 23.40 11.08 21.72
CA ASN A 271 23.86 11.98 20.65
C ASN A 271 23.27 11.60 19.27
N LEU A 272 22.06 11.05 19.23
CA LEU A 272 21.44 10.62 17.97
C LEU A 272 20.95 11.81 17.16
N ILE A 273 20.91 13.00 17.77
CA ILE A 273 20.38 14.22 17.19
C ILE A 273 21.13 15.40 17.85
N ASP A 274 22.19 15.88 17.19
CA ASP A 274 22.80 17.21 17.42
C ASP A 274 22.24 18.21 16.40
#